data_AF-A0A7C1E509-F1
#
_entry.id   AF-A0A7C1E509-F1
#
_cell.length_a   1.000
_cell.length_b   1.000
_cell.length_c   1.000
_cell.angle_alpha   90.00
_cell.angle_beta   90.00
_cell.angle_gamma   90.00
#
_symmetry.space_group_name_H-M   'P 1'
#
loop_
_entity.id
_entity.type
_entity.pdbx_description
1 polymer ?
#
loop_
_entity_poly.entity_id
_entity_poly.type
_entity_poly.pdbx_seq_one_letter_code
_entity_poly.pdbx_strand_id
1 'polypeptide(L)'
;KILYEVCCTLYCLYSYGRDQLLWDVEFRWIFPLMNTVPVSLRGVYLKKAMYLAAEHIALKNNYKALVTGESLAQVASQTLQNLVATEDGVKLPIFRPLIGMDKKESIAKSIEIGTYKVSVKSKEFCALATPHPSTSVKTETINKYIQETNLLDTIKTMIENYSKTIKLSQACECEKIIQEREEEIGKKIKI
;
A
#
# COMPACT_ATOMS: atom_id res chain seq x y z
N LYS A 1 -9.91 -5.76 -7.56
CA LYS A 1 -9.82 -7.18 -8.01
C LYS A 1 -8.42 -7.78 -7.79
N ILE A 2 -7.35 -7.23 -8.38
CA ILE A 2 -5.99 -7.81 -8.24
C ILE A 2 -5.44 -7.75 -6.80
N LEU A 3 -5.54 -6.59 -6.14
CA LEU A 3 -5.14 -6.44 -4.73
C LEU A 3 -5.84 -7.45 -3.81
N TYR A 4 -7.11 -7.71 -4.07
CA TYR A 4 -7.90 -8.70 -3.34
C TYR A 4 -7.35 -10.12 -3.55
N GLU A 5 -7.04 -10.51 -4.79
CA GLU A 5 -6.43 -11.81 -5.09
C GLU A 5 -5.06 -11.98 -4.40
N VAL A 6 -4.24 -10.92 -4.34
CA VAL A 6 -2.96 -10.95 -3.59
C VAL A 6 -3.20 -11.13 -2.09
N CYS A 7 -4.17 -10.41 -1.52
CA CYS A 7 -4.52 -10.55 -0.09
C CYS A 7 -5.00 -11.97 0.23
N CYS A 8 -5.86 -12.56 -0.61
CA CYS A 8 -6.30 -13.94 -0.43
C CYS A 8 -5.16 -14.95 -0.57
N THR A 9 -4.25 -14.74 -1.53
CA THR A 9 -3.06 -15.58 -1.70
C THR A 9 -2.22 -15.58 -0.42
N LEU A 10 -1.91 -14.39 0.10
CA LEU A 10 -1.10 -14.26 1.32
C LEU A 10 -1.83 -14.82 2.55
N TYR A 11 -3.11 -14.55 2.69
CA TYR A 11 -3.93 -15.04 3.80
C TYR A 11 -3.94 -16.57 3.83
N CYS A 12 -4.30 -17.21 2.71
CA CYS A 12 -4.46 -18.66 2.65
C CYS A 12 -3.13 -19.42 2.78
N LEU A 13 -2.01 -18.84 2.32
CA LEU A 13 -0.70 -19.49 2.36
C LEU A 13 0.07 -19.24 3.67
N TYR A 14 -0.16 -18.10 4.35
CA TYR A 14 0.71 -17.67 5.46
C TYR A 14 -0.03 -17.26 6.75
N SER A 15 -1.35 -17.07 6.73
CA SER A 15 -2.08 -16.66 7.93
C SER A 15 -2.50 -17.89 8.76
N TYR A 16 -1.66 -18.28 9.72
CA TYR A 16 -1.99 -19.36 10.65
C TYR A 16 -2.64 -18.83 11.94
N GLY A 17 -3.79 -19.37 12.29
CA GLY A 17 -4.39 -19.21 13.62
C GLY A 17 -5.03 -17.85 13.93
N ARG A 18 -5.07 -16.92 12.96
CA ARG A 18 -5.83 -15.66 13.08
C ARG A 18 -6.46 -15.29 11.74
N ASP A 19 -7.74 -14.93 11.80
CA ASP A 19 -8.42 -14.28 10.68
C ASP A 19 -7.82 -12.89 10.46
N GLN A 20 -7.83 -12.44 9.20
CA GLN A 20 -7.27 -11.16 8.78
C GLN A 20 -8.36 -10.31 8.15
N LEU A 21 -8.27 -9.01 8.39
CA LEU A 21 -9.22 -8.04 7.87
C LEU A 21 -8.61 -7.30 6.68
N LEU A 22 -9.33 -7.29 5.56
CA LEU A 22 -9.05 -6.40 4.45
C LEU A 22 -9.91 -5.14 4.60
N TRP A 23 -9.24 -4.00 4.70
CA TRP A 23 -9.87 -2.68 4.68
C TRP A 23 -9.88 -2.17 3.24
N ASP A 24 -11.06 -2.18 2.62
CA ASP A 24 -11.29 -1.59 1.31
C ASP A 24 -11.74 -0.14 1.48
N VAL A 25 -10.93 0.80 1.03
CA VAL A 25 -11.15 2.24 1.18
C VAL A 25 -11.25 2.86 -0.20
N GLU A 26 -12.42 3.38 -0.54
CA GLU A 26 -12.58 4.13 -1.79
C GLU A 26 -11.95 5.52 -1.63
N PHE A 27 -10.85 5.75 -2.34
CA PHE A 27 -9.98 6.91 -2.14
C PHE A 27 -10.23 8.06 -3.13
N ARG A 28 -11.21 7.94 -4.05
CA ARG A 28 -11.54 8.97 -5.06
C ARG A 28 -11.76 10.36 -4.52
N TRP A 29 -12.20 10.48 -3.26
CA TRP A 29 -12.40 11.78 -2.62
C TRP A 29 -11.13 12.63 -2.50
N ILE A 30 -9.95 12.02 -2.65
CA ILE A 30 -8.69 12.76 -2.62
C ILE A 30 -8.48 13.61 -3.88
N PHE A 31 -9.10 13.26 -5.02
CA PHE A 31 -8.80 13.88 -6.30
C PHE A 31 -9.07 15.40 -6.33
N PRO A 32 -10.20 15.92 -5.81
CA PRO A 32 -10.42 17.36 -5.71
C PRO A 32 -9.34 18.08 -4.89
N LEU A 33 -8.89 17.48 -3.77
CA LEU A 33 -7.82 18.05 -2.95
C LEU A 33 -6.48 18.02 -3.69
N MET A 34 -6.17 16.94 -4.41
CA MET A 34 -4.93 16.86 -5.21
C MET A 34 -4.88 17.90 -6.32
N ASN A 35 -6.03 18.34 -6.84
CA ASN A 35 -6.07 19.35 -7.90
C ASN A 35 -5.62 20.73 -7.43
N THR A 36 -5.68 21.03 -6.13
CA THR A 36 -5.14 22.27 -5.55
C THR A 36 -3.62 22.21 -5.30
N VAL A 37 -3.04 21.01 -5.39
CA VAL A 37 -1.61 20.76 -5.17
C VAL A 37 -0.87 20.76 -6.51
N PRO A 38 0.32 21.40 -6.59
CA PRO A 38 1.17 21.37 -7.78
C PRO A 38 1.44 19.94 -8.25
N VAL A 39 1.42 19.74 -9.57
CA VAL A 39 1.53 18.41 -10.20
C VAL A 39 2.76 17.64 -9.70
N SER A 40 3.90 18.30 -9.57
CA SER A 40 5.16 17.69 -9.11
C SER A 40 5.14 17.17 -7.66
N LEU A 41 4.21 17.66 -6.83
CA LEU A 41 4.07 17.29 -5.41
C LEU A 41 2.95 16.27 -5.15
N ARG A 42 2.05 16.07 -6.11
CA ARG A 42 0.84 15.23 -5.94
C ARG A 42 1.14 13.80 -5.51
N GLY A 43 2.23 13.20 -6.00
CA GLY A 43 2.64 11.85 -5.59
C GLY A 43 3.01 11.75 -4.12
N VAL A 44 3.75 12.73 -3.60
CA VAL A 44 4.15 12.80 -2.18
C VAL A 44 2.93 13.13 -1.31
N TYR A 45 2.12 14.10 -1.72
CA TYR A 45 0.88 14.46 -1.04
C TYR A 45 -0.09 13.29 -0.91
N LEU A 46 -0.33 12.56 -2.02
CA LEU A 46 -1.19 11.38 -2.02
C LEU A 46 -0.67 10.29 -1.10
N LYS A 47 0.63 9.99 -1.17
CA LYS A 47 1.23 8.96 -0.30
C LYS A 47 1.07 9.32 1.18
N LYS A 48 1.31 10.59 1.52
CA LYS A 48 1.11 11.09 2.89
C LYS A 48 -0.36 10.97 3.32
N ALA A 49 -1.32 11.27 2.44
CA ALA A 49 -2.74 11.06 2.71
C ALA A 49 -3.06 9.58 3.00
N MET A 50 -2.48 8.64 2.23
CA MET A 50 -2.68 7.20 2.43
C MET A 50 -2.07 6.72 3.75
N TYR A 51 -0.90 7.22 4.14
CA TYR A 51 -0.28 6.93 5.43
C TYR A 51 -1.14 7.40 6.60
N LEU A 52 -1.61 8.65 6.55
CA LEU A 52 -2.46 9.22 7.61
C LEU A 52 -3.80 8.48 7.70
N ALA A 53 -4.37 8.07 6.56
CA ALA A 53 -5.57 7.22 6.52
C ALA A 53 -5.31 5.83 7.13
N ALA A 54 -4.19 5.20 6.79
CA ALA A 54 -3.80 3.91 7.35
C ALA A 54 -3.54 4.00 8.86
N GLU A 55 -2.89 5.06 9.33
CA GLU A 55 -2.70 5.32 10.76
C GLU A 55 -4.03 5.52 11.49
N HIS A 56 -4.96 6.28 10.92
CA HIS A 56 -6.28 6.48 11.51
C HIS A 56 -7.01 5.14 11.72
N ILE A 57 -7.01 4.28 10.69
CA ILE A 57 -7.56 2.92 10.79
C ILE A 57 -6.80 2.11 11.85
N ALA A 58 -5.48 2.16 11.84
CA ALA A 58 -4.63 1.41 12.77
C ALA A 58 -4.90 1.77 14.23
N LEU A 59 -4.94 3.06 14.55
CA LEU A 59 -5.21 3.55 15.91
C LEU A 59 -6.61 3.16 16.39
N LYS A 60 -7.64 3.29 15.55
CA LYS A 60 -9.03 2.90 15.88
C LYS A 60 -9.17 1.41 16.17
N ASN A 61 -8.32 0.58 15.57
CA ASN A 61 -8.31 -0.87 15.74
C ASN A 61 -7.17 -1.38 16.66
N ASN A 62 -6.51 -0.48 17.39
CA ASN A 62 -5.42 -0.80 18.31
C ASN A 62 -4.21 -1.52 17.67
N TYR A 63 -4.00 -1.34 16.37
CA TYR A 63 -2.77 -1.76 15.69
C TYR A 63 -1.61 -0.84 16.05
N LYS A 64 -0.40 -1.40 16.05
CA LYS A 64 0.80 -0.76 16.65
C LYS A 64 1.85 -0.32 15.65
N ALA A 65 1.67 -0.63 14.37
CA ALA A 65 2.61 -0.31 13.32
C ALA A 65 1.93 -0.31 11.95
N LEU A 66 2.58 0.34 11.00
CA LEU A 66 2.28 0.23 9.56
C LEU A 66 3.40 -0.57 8.89
N VAL A 67 3.06 -1.28 7.81
CA VAL A 67 4.05 -1.98 6.97
C VAL A 67 3.83 -1.57 5.53
N THR A 68 4.90 -1.20 4.83
CA THR A 68 4.85 -0.81 3.41
C THR A 68 5.79 -1.66 2.57
N GLY A 69 5.44 -1.84 1.29
CA GLY A 69 6.29 -2.51 0.29
C GLY A 69 7.24 -1.56 -0.43
N GLU A 70 7.70 -0.49 0.22
CA GLU A 70 8.56 0.50 -0.42
C GLU A 70 10.02 0.06 -0.48
N SER A 71 10.67 0.34 -1.60
CA SER A 71 12.11 0.17 -1.82
C SER A 71 12.77 1.53 -2.04
N LEU A 72 13.96 1.74 -1.50
CA LEU A 72 14.63 3.04 -1.57
C LEU A 72 15.08 3.33 -3.01
N ALA A 73 14.84 4.56 -3.47
CA ALA A 73 15.28 5.06 -4.78
C ALA A 73 14.75 4.30 -6.01
N GLN A 74 13.77 3.41 -5.86
CA GLN A 74 13.17 2.70 -7.00
C GLN A 74 12.24 3.60 -7.83
N VAL A 75 11.50 4.50 -7.17
CA VAL A 75 10.65 5.51 -7.82
C VAL A 75 10.84 6.89 -7.19
N ALA A 76 10.46 7.95 -7.90
CA ALA A 76 10.66 9.33 -7.44
C ALA A 76 10.04 9.61 -6.07
N SER A 77 8.91 8.99 -5.73
CA SER A 77 8.26 9.14 -4.41
C SER A 77 8.93 8.38 -3.27
N GLN A 78 10.02 7.66 -3.54
CA GLN A 78 10.76 6.82 -2.59
C GLN A 78 12.24 7.22 -2.47
N THR A 79 12.56 8.49 -2.77
CA THR A 79 13.84 9.06 -2.33
C THR A 79 13.85 9.24 -0.82
N LEU A 80 15.03 9.27 -0.19
CA LEU A 80 15.17 9.44 1.26
C LEU A 80 14.41 10.69 1.75
N GLN A 81 14.55 11.80 1.04
CA GLN A 81 13.88 13.03 1.40
C GLN A 81 12.34 12.95 1.27
N ASN A 82 11.85 12.29 0.23
CA ASN A 82 10.40 12.09 0.07
C ASN A 82 9.84 11.13 1.13
N LEU A 83 10.59 10.10 1.54
CA LEU A 83 10.20 9.23 2.64
C LEU A 83 10.03 10.05 3.93
N VAL A 84 11.02 10.89 4.26
CA VAL A 84 10.94 11.81 5.41
C VAL A 84 9.70 12.71 5.33
N ALA A 85 9.46 13.34 4.17
CA ALA A 85 8.30 14.22 4.00
C ALA A 85 6.96 13.48 4.14
N THR A 86 6.86 12.23 3.68
CA THR A 86 5.63 11.43 3.76
C THR A 86 5.37 10.81 5.13
N GLU A 87 6.43 10.45 5.86
CA GLU A 87 6.34 9.85 7.20
C GLU A 87 6.11 10.91 8.28
N ASP A 88 6.54 12.14 8.06
CA ASP A 88 6.30 13.24 8.98
C ASP A 88 4.82 13.36 9.39
N GLY A 89 4.55 13.45 10.69
CA GLY A 89 3.20 13.51 11.25
C GLY A 89 2.54 12.14 11.50
N VAL A 90 3.08 11.05 10.94
CA VAL A 90 2.69 9.68 11.32
C VAL A 90 3.41 9.32 12.62
N LYS A 91 2.66 8.87 13.63
CA LYS A 91 3.15 8.51 14.96
C LYS A 91 3.44 7.02 15.11
N LEU A 92 2.74 6.19 14.34
CA LEU A 92 3.00 4.76 14.33
C LEU A 92 4.31 4.43 13.59
N PRO A 93 5.11 3.47 14.08
CA PRO A 93 6.30 3.01 13.37
C PRO A 93 5.92 2.42 12.01
N ILE A 94 6.69 2.78 10.97
CA ILE A 94 6.52 2.27 9.60
C ILE A 94 7.64 1.31 9.25
N PHE A 95 7.32 0.01 9.17
CA PHE A 95 8.26 -1.00 8.72
C PHE A 95 8.31 -1.08 7.20
N ARG A 96 9.53 -1.15 6.64
CA ARG A 96 9.77 -1.19 5.19
C ARG A 96 10.66 -2.39 4.82
N PRO A 97 10.12 -3.62 4.79
CA PRO A 97 10.93 -4.83 4.59
C PRO A 97 11.70 -4.86 3.26
N LEU A 98 11.23 -4.12 2.26
CA LEU A 98 11.82 -4.07 0.92
C LEU A 98 12.78 -2.89 0.73
N ILE A 99 13.07 -2.09 1.77
CA ILE A 99 13.76 -0.79 1.63
C ILE A 99 15.14 -0.90 0.96
N GLY A 100 15.85 -2.00 1.18
CA GLY A 100 17.16 -2.27 0.59
C GLY A 100 17.16 -3.28 -0.54
N MET A 101 16.00 -3.80 -0.97
CA MET A 101 15.91 -4.80 -2.01
C MET A 101 15.90 -4.15 -3.40
N ASP A 102 16.65 -4.74 -4.32
CA ASP A 102 16.53 -4.40 -5.74
C ASP A 102 15.26 -5.01 -6.38
N LYS A 103 15.03 -4.67 -7.65
CA LYS A 103 13.86 -5.16 -8.40
C LYS A 103 13.87 -6.68 -8.58
N LYS A 104 15.04 -7.28 -8.83
CA LYS A 104 15.16 -8.74 -9.05
C LYS A 104 14.91 -9.49 -7.76
N GLU A 105 15.44 -9.01 -6.64
CA GLU A 105 15.20 -9.56 -5.31
C GLU A 105 13.72 -9.49 -4.94
N SER A 106 13.08 -8.34 -5.17
CA SER A 106 11.64 -8.15 -4.94
C SER A 106 10.80 -9.10 -5.81
N ILE A 107 11.15 -9.27 -7.08
CA ILE A 107 10.50 -10.23 -7.98
C ILE A 107 10.70 -11.67 -7.50
N ALA A 108 11.93 -12.06 -7.16
CA ALA A 108 12.24 -13.38 -6.65
C ALA A 108 11.43 -13.68 -5.38
N LYS A 109 11.36 -12.73 -4.45
CA LYS A 109 10.54 -12.84 -3.25
C LYS A 109 9.06 -13.00 -3.59
N SER A 110 8.53 -12.23 -4.55
CA SER A 110 7.12 -12.36 -4.97
C SER A 110 6.79 -13.74 -5.58
N ILE A 111 7.76 -14.39 -6.24
CA ILE A 111 7.63 -15.76 -6.77
C ILE A 111 7.66 -16.78 -5.64
N GLU A 112 8.60 -16.60 -4.71
CA GLU A 112 8.75 -17.42 -3.51
C GLU A 112 7.47 -17.42 -2.66
N ILE A 113 6.85 -16.24 -2.48
CA ILE A 113 5.60 -16.10 -1.70
C ILE A 113 4.31 -16.32 -2.51
N GLY A 114 4.42 -16.69 -3.79
CA GLY A 114 3.28 -17.05 -4.64
C GLY A 114 2.45 -15.88 -5.18
N THR A 115 2.84 -14.63 -4.95
CA THR A 115 2.07 -13.44 -5.36
C THR A 115 2.41 -12.92 -6.75
N TYR A 116 3.52 -13.37 -7.35
CA TYR A 116 4.01 -12.86 -8.65
C TYR A 116 2.97 -12.98 -9.78
N LYS A 117 2.38 -14.17 -9.96
CA LYS A 117 1.42 -14.45 -11.05
C LYS A 117 0.18 -13.56 -11.00
N VAL A 118 -0.28 -13.21 -9.80
CA VAL A 118 -1.41 -12.30 -9.60
C VAL A 118 -0.95 -10.87 -9.84
N SER A 119 0.19 -10.48 -9.26
CA SER A 119 0.70 -9.12 -9.30
C SER A 119 1.05 -8.65 -10.71
N VAL A 120 1.61 -9.52 -11.57
CA VAL A 120 1.99 -9.18 -12.95
C VAL A 120 0.79 -8.90 -13.86
N LYS A 121 -0.41 -9.37 -13.50
CA LYS A 121 -1.66 -9.01 -14.23
C LYS A 121 -2.04 -7.56 -14.01
N SER A 122 -1.47 -6.90 -13.00
CA SER A 122 -1.71 -5.50 -12.73
C SER A 122 -1.05 -4.67 -13.81
N LYS A 123 -1.87 -4.04 -14.65
CA LYS A 123 -1.40 -2.87 -15.38
C LYS A 123 -1.11 -1.81 -14.33
N GLU A 124 0.15 -1.37 -14.24
CA GLU A 124 0.55 -0.22 -13.42
C GLU A 124 -0.12 1.04 -13.98
N PHE A 125 -1.42 1.20 -13.73
CA PHE A 125 -2.10 2.47 -13.89
C PHE A 125 -1.83 3.28 -12.64
N CYS A 126 -0.62 3.81 -12.53
CA CYS A 126 -0.50 5.08 -11.83
C CYS A 126 -1.12 6.13 -12.77
N ALA A 127 -2.46 6.21 -12.82
CA ALA A 127 -3.16 7.35 -13.45
C ALA A 127 -2.76 8.70 -12.79
N LEU A 128 -2.01 8.59 -11.70
CA LEU A 128 -1.39 9.63 -10.90
C LEU A 128 0.13 9.75 -11.16
N ALA A 129 0.68 9.09 -12.19
CA ALA A 129 2.03 9.33 -12.66
C ALA A 129 2.11 10.76 -13.15
N THR A 130 2.55 11.64 -12.25
CA THR A 130 2.68 13.06 -12.53
C THR A 130 3.84 13.26 -13.50
N PRO A 131 3.69 14.05 -14.56
CA PRO A 131 4.84 14.47 -15.37
C PRO A 131 5.85 15.17 -14.46
N HIS A 132 7.12 14.76 -14.54
CA HIS A 132 8.24 15.31 -13.75
C HIS A 132 7.97 15.35 -12.23
N PRO A 133 7.81 14.18 -11.57
CA PRO A 133 7.61 14.13 -10.13
C PRO A 133 8.82 14.70 -9.39
N SER A 134 8.59 15.47 -8.32
CA SER A 134 9.70 15.94 -7.49
C SER A 134 10.33 14.78 -6.72
N THR A 135 11.66 14.68 -6.80
CA THR A 135 12.49 13.73 -6.06
C THR A 135 12.97 14.27 -4.72
N SER A 136 12.69 15.54 -4.42
CA SER A 136 13.17 16.27 -3.25
C SER A 136 12.09 17.24 -2.79
N VAL A 137 11.17 16.73 -1.96
CA VAL A 137 10.10 17.54 -1.38
C VAL A 137 10.44 17.89 0.05
N LYS A 138 10.26 19.17 0.41
CA LYS A 138 10.43 19.64 1.79
C LYS A 138 9.18 19.31 2.60
N THR A 139 9.37 18.84 3.83
CA THR A 139 8.30 18.49 4.76
C THR A 139 7.35 19.66 4.98
N GLU A 140 7.88 20.87 5.15
CA GLU A 140 7.11 22.09 5.39
C GLU A 140 6.18 22.41 4.23
N THR A 141 6.64 22.18 2.99
CA THR A 141 5.85 22.41 1.78
C THR A 141 4.63 21.50 1.75
N ILE A 142 4.78 20.22 2.09
CA ILE A 142 3.67 19.27 2.11
C ILE A 142 2.73 19.56 3.28
N ASN A 143 3.28 19.90 4.45
CA ASN A 143 2.47 20.22 5.63
C ASN A 143 1.60 21.46 5.42
N LYS A 144 2.09 22.46 4.68
CA LYS A 144 1.28 23.59 4.23
C LYS A 144 0.05 23.11 3.46
N TYR A 145 0.22 22.24 2.47
CA TYR A 145 -0.92 21.71 1.70
C TYR A 145 -1.87 20.85 2.54
N ILE A 146 -1.37 20.05 3.49
CA ILE A 146 -2.21 19.28 4.42
C ILE A 146 -3.13 20.21 5.22
N GLN A 147 -2.60 21.35 5.68
CA GLN A 147 -3.36 22.34 6.44
C GLN A 147 -4.37 23.06 5.55
N GLU A 148 -3.94 23.58 4.39
CA GLU A 148 -4.80 24.31 3.45
C GLU A 148 -5.98 23.48 2.95
N THR A 149 -5.80 22.17 2.77
CA THR A 149 -6.86 21.26 2.32
C THR A 149 -7.67 20.65 3.46
N ASN A 150 -7.34 20.97 4.72
CA ASN A 150 -7.88 20.32 5.91
C ASN A 150 -7.89 18.78 5.81
N LEU A 151 -6.78 18.22 5.33
CA LEU A 151 -6.71 16.81 4.94
C LEU A 151 -6.97 15.86 6.12
N LEU A 152 -6.46 16.19 7.32
CA LEU A 152 -6.58 15.32 8.50
C LEU A 152 -8.04 15.08 8.90
N ASP A 153 -8.86 16.13 8.92
CA ASP A 153 -10.27 16.00 9.29
C ASP A 153 -11.10 15.38 8.16
N THR A 154 -10.71 15.68 6.91
CA THR A 154 -11.29 15.02 5.74
C THR A 154 -11.05 13.51 5.79
N ILE A 155 -9.82 13.05 6.08
CA ILE A 155 -9.50 11.63 6.22
C ILE A 155 -10.41 10.95 7.24
N LYS A 156 -10.56 11.51 8.45
CA LYS A 156 -11.41 10.93 9.49
C LYS A 156 -12.83 10.70 8.97
N THR A 157 -13.41 11.74 8.37
CA THR A 157 -14.77 11.72 7.84
C THR A 157 -14.91 10.74 6.68
N MET A 158 -13.96 10.73 5.76
CA MET A 158 -14.05 9.92 4.54
C MET A 158 -13.76 8.44 4.82
N ILE A 159 -12.86 8.10 5.73
CA ILE A 159 -12.63 6.71 6.13
C ILE A 159 -13.89 6.13 6.77
N GLU A 160 -14.58 6.87 7.62
CA GLU A 160 -15.81 6.39 8.27
C GLU A 160 -16.95 6.16 7.28
N ASN A 161 -17.06 7.00 6.25
CA ASN A 161 -18.13 6.91 5.25
C ASN A 161 -17.83 5.97 4.07
N TYR A 162 -16.54 5.76 3.75
CA TYR A 162 -16.13 5.08 2.52
C TYR A 162 -15.16 3.90 2.73
N SER A 163 -15.03 3.41 3.97
CA SER A 163 -14.33 2.15 4.24
C SER A 163 -15.30 0.99 4.43
N LYS A 164 -14.87 -0.18 3.96
CA LYS A 164 -15.54 -1.47 4.18
C LYS A 164 -14.52 -2.46 4.69
N THR A 165 -14.94 -3.28 5.64
CA THR A 165 -14.09 -4.35 6.19
C THR A 165 -14.56 -5.69 5.65
N ILE A 166 -13.62 -6.48 5.15
CA ILE A 166 -13.86 -7.83 4.64
C ILE A 166 -13.04 -8.80 5.46
N LYS A 167 -13.68 -9.84 6.02
CA LYS A 167 -12.99 -10.95 6.67
C LYS A 167 -12.45 -11.89 5.61
N LEU A 168 -11.13 -12.05 5.55
CA LEU A 168 -10.51 -12.88 4.52
C LEU A 168 -10.87 -14.35 4.68
N SER A 169 -11.13 -14.84 5.90
CA SER A 169 -11.63 -16.21 6.11
C SER A 169 -12.95 -16.51 5.42
N GLN A 170 -13.80 -15.50 5.20
CA GLN A 170 -15.12 -15.65 4.59
C GLN A 170 -15.11 -15.38 3.09
N ALA A 171 -14.05 -14.73 2.61
CA ALA A 171 -14.00 -14.16 1.28
C ALA A 171 -13.03 -14.93 0.36
N CYS A 172 -12.06 -15.65 0.92
CA CYS A 172 -11.02 -16.35 0.18
C CYS A 172 -11.29 -17.86 0.04
N GLU A 173 -11.10 -18.39 -1.16
CA GLU A 173 -11.19 -19.84 -1.47
C GLU A 173 -9.86 -20.55 -1.15
N CYS A 174 -9.55 -20.73 0.14
CA CYS A 174 -8.21 -21.19 0.54
C CYS A 174 -7.84 -22.60 0.08
N GLU A 175 -8.78 -23.55 0.06
CA GLU A 175 -8.51 -24.92 -0.43
C GLU A 175 -7.98 -24.90 -1.86
N LYS A 176 -8.66 -24.14 -2.74
CA LYS A 176 -8.26 -23.98 -4.14
C LYS A 176 -6.90 -23.31 -4.28
N ILE A 177 -6.66 -22.22 -3.54
CA ILE A 177 -5.40 -21.47 -3.60
C ILE A 177 -4.22 -22.34 -3.14
N ILE A 178 -4.40 -23.14 -2.10
CA ILE A 178 -3.38 -24.06 -1.59
C ILE A 178 -3.08 -25.16 -2.61
N GLN A 179 -4.12 -25.80 -3.18
CA GLN A 179 -3.96 -26.83 -4.20
C GLN A 179 -3.20 -26.32 -5.44
N GLU A 180 -3.58 -25.14 -5.96
CA GLU A 180 -2.88 -24.51 -7.09
C GLU A 180 -1.39 -24.27 -6.78
N ARG A 181 -1.06 -23.92 -5.52
CA ARG A 181 0.32 -23.71 -5.08
C ARG A 181 1.10 -25.01 -4.96
N GLU A 182 0.50 -26.06 -4.40
CA GLU A 182 1.12 -27.39 -4.27
C GLU A 182 1.42 -27.99 -5.65
N GLU A 183 0.51 -27.88 -6.60
CA GLU A 183 0.73 -28.34 -7.98
C GLU A 183 1.88 -27.59 -8.66
N GLU A 184 2.00 -26.28 -8.44
CA GLU A 184 3.11 -25.48 -8.97
C GLU A 184 4.47 -25.93 -8.40
N ILE A 185 4.53 -26.23 -7.11
CA ILE A 185 5.75 -26.72 -6.46
C ILE A 185 6.05 -28.15 -6.93
N GLY A 186 5.05 -29.03 -7.00
CA GLY A 186 5.21 -30.40 -7.48
C GLY A 186 5.69 -30.50 -8.94
N LYS A 187 5.29 -29.57 -9.81
CA LYS A 187 5.82 -29.45 -11.18
C LYS A 187 7.31 -29.04 -11.21
N LYS A 188 7.81 -28.31 -10.22
CA LYS A 188 9.23 -27.93 -10.13
C LYS A 188 10.13 -29.06 -9.62
N ILE A 189 9.59 -30.06 -8.92
CA ILE A 189 10.34 -31.20 -8.35
C ILE A 189 10.45 -32.36 -9.35
N LYS A 190 9.53 -32.45 -10.33
CA LYS A 190 9.65 -33.39 -11.47
C LYS A 190 10.63 -32.84 -12.52
N ILE A 191 11.93 -32.98 -12.26
CA ILE A 191 13.03 -32.79 -13.23
C ILE A 191 13.88 -34.05 -13.22
#